data_AF-A0A8C8UKM1-F1
#
_entry.id   AF-A0A8C8UKM1-F1
#
_cell.length_a   1.000
_cell.length_b   1.000
_cell.length_c   1.000
_cell.angle_alpha   90.00
_cell.angle_beta   90.00
_cell.angle_gamma   90.00
#
_symmetry.space_group_name_H-M   'P 1'
#
loop_
_entity.id
_entity.type
_entity.pdbx_description
1 polymer ?
#
loop_
_entity_poly.entity_id
_entity_poly.type
_entity_poly.pdbx_seq_one_letter_code
_entity_poly.pdbx_strand_id
1 'polypeptide(L)'
;MKSISLLRYQEESKTLSLVSRVLIGTDVQVVSDRDRNLMVYMYLPEAKESFGGMRLLRRADFHVGAHVNTFWRTPCRGAAEGPSKKSVVWENKHITWFATLDGGIGLLLPMQEKTYRRLLMLQNALTTMLPHHAGLNPRAFRMLHVDRRILQNAVRNVLDGELLNRYLYLSTMERSELAKKIGTTPDIILDDLLETDRVTAHF
;
A
#
# COMPACT_ATOMS: atom_id res chain seq x y z
N MET A 1 -17.14 -17.05 -9.13
CA MET A 1 -15.76 -17.35 -9.53
C MET A 1 -14.92 -17.55 -8.28
N LYS A 2 -13.91 -18.43 -8.32
CA LYS A 2 -12.99 -18.68 -7.19
C LYS A 2 -11.89 -17.60 -7.16
N SER A 3 -11.35 -17.32 -5.96
CA SER A 3 -10.29 -16.33 -5.72
C SER A 3 -8.90 -16.90 -6.07
N ILE A 4 -7.84 -16.21 -5.66
CA ILE A 4 -6.44 -16.62 -5.87
C ILE A 4 -6.06 -17.91 -5.12
N SER A 5 -5.09 -18.64 -5.66
CA SER A 5 -4.50 -19.83 -5.03
C SER A 5 -2.97 -19.76 -5.16
N LEU A 6 -2.27 -20.04 -4.07
CA LEU A 6 -0.81 -20.10 -4.04
C LEU A 6 -0.37 -21.56 -4.21
N LEU A 7 0.58 -21.79 -5.10
CA LEU A 7 1.09 -23.12 -5.44
C LEU A 7 2.60 -23.13 -5.18
N ARG A 8 3.12 -24.25 -4.68
CA ARG A 8 4.57 -24.46 -4.54
C ARG A 8 4.97 -25.67 -5.36
N TYR A 9 5.97 -25.46 -6.19
CA TYR A 9 6.67 -26.52 -6.88
C TYR A 9 7.83 -27.02 -6.02
N GLN A 10 7.98 -28.32 -5.91
CA GLN A 10 9.10 -28.97 -5.23
C GLN A 10 9.97 -29.65 -6.29
N GLU A 11 11.20 -29.15 -6.48
CA GLU A 11 12.08 -29.63 -7.56
C GLU A 11 12.52 -31.09 -7.35
N GLU A 12 12.84 -31.47 -6.11
CA GLU A 12 13.32 -32.81 -5.76
C GLU A 12 12.28 -33.89 -6.10
N SER A 13 11.02 -33.65 -5.73
CA SER A 13 9.92 -34.59 -5.96
C SER A 13 9.19 -34.35 -7.29
N LYS A 14 9.50 -33.26 -7.99
CA LYS A 14 8.77 -32.77 -9.19
C LYS A 14 7.26 -32.67 -8.96
N THR A 15 6.83 -32.35 -7.74
CA THR A 15 5.41 -32.23 -7.39
C THR A 15 4.97 -30.79 -7.26
N LEU A 16 3.73 -30.52 -7.63
CA LEU A 16 3.07 -29.23 -7.42
C LEU A 16 2.04 -29.40 -6.30
N SER A 17 2.17 -28.60 -5.25
CA SER A 17 1.31 -28.65 -4.07
C SER A 17 0.53 -27.35 -3.94
N LEU A 18 -0.75 -27.45 -3.57
CA LEU A 18 -1.54 -26.30 -3.14
C LEU A 18 -0.94 -25.80 -1.83
N VAL A 19 -0.09 -24.78 -1.95
CA VAL A 19 0.62 -24.23 -0.82
C VAL A 19 -0.16 -23.07 -0.28
N SER A 20 -0.58 -23.33 0.91
CA SER A 20 -0.57 -22.34 1.94
C SER A 20 0.25 -22.93 3.11
N ARG A 21 1.36 -23.62 2.77
CA ARG A 21 2.35 -24.19 3.69
C ARG A 21 3.79 -23.91 3.23
N VAL A 22 4.36 -22.90 3.89
CA VAL A 22 5.79 -22.55 4.01
C VAL A 22 6.44 -22.12 2.69
N LEU A 23 6.60 -20.81 2.54
CA LEU A 23 7.63 -20.18 1.71
C LEU A 23 8.52 -19.38 2.66
N ILE A 24 9.84 -19.58 2.55
CA ILE A 24 10.84 -18.80 3.28
C ILE A 24 10.97 -17.48 2.50
N GLY A 25 10.15 -16.51 2.88
CA GLY A 25 10.02 -15.22 2.23
C GLY A 25 8.65 -14.62 2.54
N THR A 26 8.60 -13.35 2.93
CA THR A 26 7.33 -12.62 3.11
C THR A 26 6.67 -12.42 1.74
N ASP A 27 6.04 -13.45 1.20
CA ASP A 27 5.35 -13.37 -0.09
C ASP A 27 4.04 -12.62 0.09
N VAL A 28 4.14 -11.33 -0.21
CA VAL A 28 3.04 -10.39 -0.32
C VAL A 28 2.48 -10.49 -1.73
N GLN A 29 1.21 -10.90 -1.86
CA GLN A 29 0.51 -10.97 -3.15
C GLN A 29 -0.42 -9.77 -3.31
N VAL A 30 -0.24 -9.01 -4.38
CA VAL A 30 -1.14 -7.92 -4.77
C VAL A 30 -2.16 -8.46 -5.78
N VAL A 31 -3.44 -8.18 -5.54
CA VAL A 31 -4.56 -8.69 -6.34
C VAL A 31 -5.43 -7.50 -6.74
N SER A 32 -5.76 -7.40 -8.03
CA SER A 32 -6.84 -6.53 -8.52
C SER A 32 -8.13 -7.32 -8.70
N ASP A 33 -9.28 -6.64 -8.58
CA ASP A 33 -10.59 -7.25 -8.81
C ASP A 33 -11.45 -6.48 -9.83
N ARG A 34 -12.66 -7.01 -10.05
CA ARG A 34 -13.68 -6.38 -10.92
C ARG A 34 -14.26 -5.12 -10.29
N ASP A 35 -14.21 -4.97 -8.97
CA ASP A 35 -14.80 -3.84 -8.26
C ASP A 35 -13.78 -2.69 -8.12
N ARG A 36 -12.67 -2.75 -8.87
CA ARG A 36 -11.60 -1.74 -8.96
C ARG A 36 -10.83 -1.55 -7.66
N ASN A 37 -10.76 -2.60 -6.84
CA ASN A 37 -9.97 -2.66 -5.64
C ASN A 37 -8.60 -3.29 -5.92
N LEU A 38 -7.62 -2.87 -5.13
CA LEU A 38 -6.38 -3.57 -4.88
C LEU A 38 -6.41 -4.17 -3.47
N MET A 39 -6.02 -5.42 -3.37
CA MET A 39 -5.91 -6.14 -2.11
C MET A 39 -4.54 -6.75 -1.97
N VAL A 40 -4.04 -6.74 -0.75
CA VAL A 40 -2.75 -7.34 -0.41
C VAL A 40 -3.00 -8.55 0.48
N TYR A 41 -2.61 -9.72 0.00
CA TYR A 41 -2.69 -10.98 0.73
C TYR A 41 -1.31 -11.40 1.23
N MET A 42 -1.29 -11.97 2.42
CA MET A 42 -0.08 -12.54 3.01
C MET A 42 -0.33 -13.97 3.46
N TYR A 43 0.70 -14.78 3.28
CA TYR A 43 0.74 -16.13 3.79
C TYR A 43 1.35 -16.14 5.21
N LEU A 44 0.53 -16.43 6.23
CA LEU A 44 0.93 -16.35 7.65
C LEU A 44 0.44 -17.59 8.42
N PRO A 45 1.19 -18.72 8.41
CA PRO A 45 0.75 -19.98 9.02
C PRO A 45 0.54 -19.91 10.52
N GLU A 46 1.31 -19.07 11.20
CA GLU A 46 1.26 -18.90 12.65
C GLU A 46 0.01 -18.15 13.10
N ALA A 47 -0.65 -17.41 12.20
CA ALA A 47 -1.89 -16.71 12.50
C ALA A 47 -3.05 -17.73 12.61
N LYS A 48 -3.77 -17.71 13.74
CA LYS A 48 -4.92 -18.60 13.99
C LYS A 48 -5.97 -18.53 12.87
N GLU A 49 -6.19 -17.34 12.31
CA GLU A 49 -7.13 -17.09 11.21
C GLU A 49 -6.75 -17.77 9.89
N SER A 50 -5.49 -18.19 9.73
CA SER A 50 -5.01 -18.88 8.54
C SER A 50 -5.39 -20.36 8.51
N PHE A 51 -5.95 -20.91 9.59
CA PHE A 51 -6.24 -22.35 9.74
C PHE A 51 -5.00 -23.23 9.49
N GLY A 52 -3.92 -22.96 10.23
CA GLY A 52 -2.67 -23.72 10.11
C GLY A 52 -2.00 -23.54 8.74
N GLY A 53 -2.11 -22.33 8.20
CA GLY A 53 -1.63 -21.95 6.89
C GLY A 53 -2.65 -22.08 5.78
N MET A 54 -3.71 -22.91 5.88
CA MET A 54 -4.69 -23.23 4.82
C MET A 54 -5.36 -22.03 4.09
N ARG A 55 -5.32 -20.83 4.67
CA ARG A 55 -5.98 -19.62 4.16
C ARG A 55 -5.03 -18.43 4.09
N LEU A 56 -4.98 -17.78 2.93
CA LEU A 56 -4.33 -16.47 2.77
C LEU A 56 -5.11 -15.38 3.51
N LEU A 57 -4.39 -14.47 4.16
CA LEU A 57 -4.98 -13.39 4.94
C LEU A 57 -4.83 -12.07 4.20
N ARG A 58 -5.94 -11.36 3.97
CA ARG A 58 -5.90 -9.99 3.47
C ARG A 58 -5.31 -9.10 4.56
N ARG A 59 -4.23 -8.40 4.24
CA ARG A 59 -3.51 -7.47 5.14
C ARG A 59 -3.63 -6.02 4.70
N ALA A 60 -4.00 -5.78 3.45
CA ALA A 60 -4.41 -4.46 3.02
C ALA A 60 -5.51 -4.48 1.96
N ASP A 61 -6.30 -3.41 1.90
CA ASP A 61 -7.28 -3.14 0.84
C ASP A 61 -7.33 -1.64 0.51
N PHE A 62 -7.55 -1.34 -0.77
CA PHE A 62 -7.59 0.01 -1.32
C PHE A 62 -8.42 0.06 -2.60
N HIS A 63 -9.34 1.02 -2.70
CA HIS A 63 -10.06 1.25 -3.96
C HIS A 63 -9.30 2.23 -4.87
N VAL A 64 -8.87 1.75 -6.04
CA VAL A 64 -8.09 2.55 -6.99
C VAL A 64 -8.99 3.48 -7.80
N GLY A 65 -10.21 3.03 -8.11
CA GLY A 65 -11.16 3.74 -8.98
C GLY A 65 -11.11 3.32 -10.45
N ALA A 66 -10.13 2.50 -10.82
CA ALA A 66 -9.93 1.99 -12.18
C ALA A 66 -9.57 0.50 -12.16
N HIS A 67 -9.84 -0.21 -13.26
CA HIS A 67 -9.43 -1.60 -13.39
C HIS A 67 -7.92 -1.69 -13.64
N VAL A 68 -7.26 -2.63 -12.95
CA VAL A 68 -5.82 -2.87 -13.07
C VAL A 68 -5.59 -4.25 -13.67
N ASN A 69 -4.84 -4.31 -14.77
CA ASN A 69 -4.56 -5.56 -15.48
C ASN A 69 -3.07 -5.90 -15.60
N THR A 70 -2.19 -4.94 -15.33
CA THR A 70 -0.74 -5.12 -15.48
C THR A 70 -0.03 -4.64 -14.23
N PHE A 71 0.89 -5.47 -13.73
CA PHE A 71 1.77 -5.16 -12.61
C PHE A 71 3.22 -5.41 -13.02
N TRP A 72 4.14 -4.59 -12.53
CA TRP A 72 5.58 -4.83 -12.63
C TRP A 72 6.29 -4.34 -11.39
N ARG A 73 7.53 -4.79 -11.17
CA ARG A 73 8.30 -4.44 -9.97
C ARG A 73 9.63 -3.79 -10.33
N THR A 74 10.00 -2.78 -9.56
CA THR A 74 11.35 -2.20 -9.58
C THR A 74 11.89 -2.15 -8.15
N PRO A 75 13.19 -2.36 -7.92
CA PRO A 75 13.78 -2.11 -6.61
C PRO A 75 13.69 -0.62 -6.26
N CYS A 76 13.47 -0.25 -5.00
CA CYS A 76 13.43 1.16 -4.60
C CYS A 76 14.77 1.86 -4.87
N ARG A 77 14.75 3.11 -5.36
CA ARG A 77 15.98 3.91 -5.45
C ARG A 77 16.52 4.22 -4.04
N GLY A 78 17.84 4.29 -3.91
CA GLY A 78 18.53 4.50 -2.64
C GLY A 78 19.52 3.39 -2.28
N ALA A 79 19.36 2.17 -2.80
CA ALA A 79 20.38 1.11 -2.64
C ALA A 79 21.73 1.48 -3.32
N ALA A 80 21.71 2.32 -4.35
CA ALA A 80 22.88 2.68 -5.16
C ALA A 80 23.68 3.90 -4.66
N GLU A 81 23.16 4.70 -3.72
CA GLU A 81 23.79 5.98 -3.29
C GLU A 81 24.74 5.85 -2.09
N GLY A 82 25.27 4.65 -1.82
CA GLY A 82 26.16 4.39 -0.70
C GLY A 82 25.44 4.23 0.66
N PRO A 83 26.18 3.91 1.73
CA PRO A 83 25.62 3.53 3.02
C PRO A 83 25.22 4.77 3.83
N SER A 84 24.08 5.38 3.51
CA SER A 84 23.41 6.33 4.40
C SER A 84 22.37 5.59 5.25
N LYS A 85 22.06 6.07 6.46
CA LYS A 85 21.00 5.46 7.30
C LYS A 85 19.64 5.40 6.60
N LYS A 86 19.38 6.30 5.63
CA LYS A 86 18.14 6.34 4.84
C LYS A 86 18.14 5.27 3.73
N SER A 87 19.27 4.92 3.13
CA SER A 87 19.34 3.87 2.10
C SER A 87 19.06 2.46 2.65
N VAL A 88 19.52 2.17 3.87
CA VAL A 88 19.27 0.89 4.56
C VAL A 88 17.76 0.64 4.79
N VAL A 89 16.97 1.69 5.00
CA VAL A 89 15.51 1.57 5.23
C VAL A 89 14.76 1.03 4.01
N TRP A 90 15.30 1.26 2.81
CA TRP A 90 14.71 0.87 1.53
C TRP A 90 15.40 -0.35 0.91
N GLU A 91 16.40 -0.90 1.59
CA GLU A 91 17.11 -2.10 1.17
C GLU A 91 16.14 -3.29 1.04
N ASN A 92 16.30 -4.06 -0.04
CA ASN A 92 15.45 -5.20 -0.41
C ASN A 92 13.95 -4.91 -0.63
N LYS A 93 13.52 -3.65 -0.62
CA LYS A 93 12.14 -3.28 -0.93
C LYS A 93 11.96 -3.06 -2.43
N HIS A 94 10.83 -3.54 -2.95
CA HIS A 94 10.43 -3.34 -4.33
C HIS A 94 9.14 -2.52 -4.38
N ILE A 95 9.09 -1.60 -5.33
CA ILE A 95 7.88 -0.88 -5.72
C ILE A 95 7.07 -1.79 -6.62
N THR A 96 5.78 -1.92 -6.33
CA THR A 96 4.84 -2.60 -7.23
C THR A 96 4.11 -1.56 -8.04
N TRP A 97 4.52 -1.39 -9.30
CA TRP A 97 3.84 -0.53 -10.25
C TRP A 97 2.66 -1.25 -10.88
N PHE A 98 1.69 -0.47 -11.34
CA PHE A 98 0.56 -1.00 -12.08
C PHE A 98 0.03 -0.01 -13.12
N ALA A 99 -0.53 -0.55 -14.20
CA ALA A 99 -1.22 0.22 -15.23
C ALA A 99 -2.72 -0.04 -15.17
N THR A 100 -3.51 1.02 -15.27
CA THR A 100 -4.97 0.96 -15.28
C THR A 100 -5.50 0.90 -16.71
N LEU A 101 -6.69 0.32 -16.88
CA LEU A 101 -7.38 0.27 -18.17
C LEU A 101 -7.90 1.64 -18.64
N ASP A 102 -7.93 2.62 -17.73
CA ASP A 102 -8.31 4.00 -18.03
C ASP A 102 -7.10 4.85 -18.48
N GLY A 103 -5.94 4.21 -18.77
CA GLY A 103 -4.74 4.86 -19.30
C GLY A 103 -3.82 5.49 -18.25
N GLY A 104 -4.05 5.22 -16.96
CA GLY A 104 -3.23 5.72 -15.86
C GLY A 104 -2.15 4.74 -15.42
N ILE A 105 -1.15 5.27 -14.70
CA ILE A 105 -0.11 4.48 -14.02
C ILE A 105 -0.15 4.81 -12.53
N GLY A 106 -0.02 3.80 -11.68
CA GLY A 106 0.08 3.96 -10.25
C GLY A 106 1.15 3.05 -9.65
N LEU A 107 1.41 3.23 -8.35
CA LEU A 107 2.39 2.45 -7.62
C LEU A 107 1.91 2.12 -6.20
N LEU A 108 2.42 1.00 -5.67
CA LEU A 108 2.36 0.63 -4.27
C LEU A 108 3.78 0.57 -3.71
N LEU A 109 4.06 1.45 -2.74
CA LEU A 109 5.34 1.53 -2.04
C LEU A 109 5.23 0.93 -0.63
N PRO A 110 5.95 -0.16 -0.31
CA PRO A 110 5.92 -0.73 1.04
C PRO A 110 6.65 0.19 2.03
N MET A 111 5.98 0.57 3.10
CA MET A 111 6.48 1.54 4.09
C MET A 111 6.60 0.93 5.49
N GLN A 112 7.49 1.49 6.32
CA GLN A 112 7.57 1.13 7.74
C GLN A 112 6.31 1.58 8.50
N GLU A 113 5.90 0.80 9.48
CA GLU A 113 4.69 1.09 10.27
C GLU A 113 4.74 2.46 10.97
N LYS A 114 5.91 2.88 11.47
CA LYS A 114 6.09 4.18 12.13
C LYS A 114 5.75 5.34 11.18
N THR A 115 6.28 5.31 9.95
CA THR A 115 6.01 6.33 8.93
C THR A 115 4.56 6.25 8.45
N TYR A 116 4.04 5.04 8.23
CA TYR A 116 2.64 4.82 7.87
C TYR A 116 1.68 5.45 8.89
N ARG A 117 1.86 5.21 10.19
CA ARG A 117 0.98 5.76 11.24
C ARG A 117 1.01 7.29 11.28
N ARG A 118 2.18 7.90 11.10
CA ARG A 118 2.34 9.36 11.06
C ARG A 118 1.62 9.96 9.85
N LEU A 119 1.85 9.43 8.66
CA LEU A 119 1.16 9.88 7.45
C LEU A 119 -0.33 9.55 7.46
N LEU A 120 -0.76 8.49 8.14
CA LEU A 120 -2.18 8.19 8.34
C LEU A 120 -2.88 9.27 9.18
N MET A 121 -2.22 9.76 10.24
CA MET A 121 -2.75 10.89 11.03
C MET A 121 -2.89 12.14 10.16
N LEU A 122 -1.88 12.42 9.33
CA LEU A 122 -1.93 13.51 8.35
C LEU A 122 -3.08 13.33 7.35
N GLN A 123 -3.24 12.15 6.76
CA GLN A 123 -4.32 11.84 5.82
C GLN A 123 -5.70 12.09 6.43
N ASN A 124 -5.90 11.69 7.69
CA ASN A 124 -7.16 11.94 8.40
C ASN A 124 -7.42 13.44 8.60
N ALA A 125 -6.38 14.22 8.92
CA ALA A 125 -6.50 15.68 9.03
C ALA A 125 -6.79 16.33 7.67
N LEU A 126 -6.12 15.91 6.60
CA LEU A 126 -6.35 16.43 5.24
C LEU A 126 -7.76 16.10 4.74
N THR A 127 -8.31 14.94 5.09
CA THR A 127 -9.68 14.52 4.71
C THR A 127 -10.74 15.41 5.35
N THR A 128 -10.51 15.92 6.56
CA THR A 128 -11.51 16.70 7.29
C THR A 128 -11.34 18.19 7.14
N MET A 129 -10.11 18.66 6.94
CA MET A 129 -9.78 20.09 6.98
C MET A 129 -9.69 20.74 5.61
N LEU A 130 -9.52 19.97 4.53
CA LEU A 130 -9.46 20.51 3.18
C LEU A 130 -10.80 20.42 2.48
N PRO A 131 -11.19 21.45 1.71
CA PRO A 131 -12.30 21.33 0.78
C PRO A 131 -11.92 20.35 -0.34
N HIS A 132 -12.86 19.47 -0.68
CA HIS A 132 -12.72 18.52 -1.77
C HIS A 132 -13.64 18.88 -2.93
N HIS A 133 -13.17 18.67 -4.16
CA HIS A 133 -13.97 18.93 -5.35
C HIS A 133 -15.27 18.14 -5.32
N ALA A 134 -16.36 18.80 -5.72
CA ALA A 134 -17.72 18.26 -5.69
C ALA A 134 -18.18 17.75 -4.31
N GLY A 135 -17.54 18.16 -3.20
CA GLY A 135 -17.90 17.71 -1.85
C GLY A 135 -17.67 16.22 -1.60
N LEU A 136 -16.87 15.57 -2.45
CA LEU A 136 -16.58 14.14 -2.33
C LEU A 136 -15.69 13.86 -1.11
N ASN A 137 -15.91 12.70 -0.48
CA ASN A 137 -15.08 12.25 0.63
C ASN A 137 -14.00 11.27 0.15
N PRO A 138 -12.70 11.65 0.13
CA PRO A 138 -11.62 10.78 -0.33
C PRO A 138 -11.54 9.48 0.47
N ARG A 139 -11.78 9.54 1.79
CA ARG A 139 -11.74 8.34 2.63
C ARG A 139 -12.81 7.33 2.24
N ALA A 140 -14.03 7.80 1.96
CA ALA A 140 -15.11 6.93 1.53
C ALA A 140 -14.81 6.32 0.16
N PHE A 141 -14.28 7.13 -0.77
CA PHE A 141 -13.88 6.67 -2.10
C PHE A 141 -12.81 5.58 -2.07
N ARG A 142 -11.83 5.66 -1.16
CA ARG A 142 -10.75 4.66 -1.05
C ARG A 142 -11.13 3.39 -0.29
N MET A 143 -12.31 3.33 0.33
CA MET A 143 -12.74 2.14 1.05
C MET A 143 -13.05 1.00 0.09
N LEU A 144 -12.79 -0.23 0.55
CA LEU A 144 -13.10 -1.44 -0.20
C LEU A 144 -14.58 -1.47 -0.62
N HIS A 145 -14.83 -1.56 -1.92
CA HIS A 145 -16.17 -1.75 -2.47
C HIS A 145 -16.41 -3.24 -2.72
N VAL A 146 -17.48 -3.79 -2.12
CA VAL A 146 -17.88 -5.18 -2.34
C VAL A 146 -19.39 -5.21 -2.50
N ASP A 147 -19.87 -5.65 -3.66
CA ASP A 147 -21.31 -5.75 -3.96
C ASP A 147 -22.02 -6.81 -3.09
N ARG A 148 -21.26 -7.78 -2.57
CA ARG A 148 -21.76 -8.87 -1.74
C ARG A 148 -21.28 -8.74 -0.32
N ARG A 149 -22.20 -8.91 0.63
CA ARG A 149 -21.86 -8.98 2.04
C ARG A 149 -20.99 -10.22 2.31
N ILE A 150 -19.74 -9.98 2.68
CA ILE A 150 -18.78 -11.01 3.09
C ILE A 150 -18.51 -10.90 4.59
N LEU A 151 -18.18 -12.03 5.22
CA LEU A 151 -17.78 -12.10 6.64
C LEU A 151 -16.33 -11.65 6.85
N GLN A 152 -15.89 -10.61 6.14
CA GLN A 152 -14.54 -10.06 6.24
C GLN A 152 -14.59 -8.54 6.15
N ASN A 153 -14.13 -7.89 7.21
CA ASN A 153 -14.05 -6.43 7.29
C ASN A 153 -12.95 -5.87 6.38
N ALA A 154 -13.10 -4.62 5.97
CA ALA A 154 -12.03 -3.85 5.35
C ALA A 154 -10.88 -3.68 6.35
N VAL A 155 -9.66 -4.00 5.89
CA VAL A 155 -8.42 -4.01 6.67
C VAL A 155 -7.70 -2.66 6.54
N ARG A 156 -7.90 -1.93 5.44
CA ARG A 156 -7.21 -0.67 5.11
C ARG A 156 -5.70 -0.92 4.95
N ASN A 157 -4.81 -0.10 5.51
CA ASN A 157 -3.34 -0.25 5.40
C ASN A 157 -2.70 0.15 4.05
N VAL A 158 -3.40 1.00 3.29
CA VAL A 158 -2.81 1.73 2.16
C VAL A 158 -3.15 3.20 2.33
N LEU A 159 -2.14 4.07 2.18
CA LEU A 159 -2.31 5.53 2.23
C LEU A 159 -2.67 6.05 0.83
N ASP A 160 -3.45 7.13 0.80
CA ASP A 160 -3.77 7.83 -0.44
C ASP A 160 -2.70 8.90 -0.72
N GLY A 161 -1.72 8.54 -1.55
CA GLY A 161 -0.62 9.44 -1.93
C GLY A 161 -1.11 10.72 -2.60
N GLU A 162 -2.19 10.66 -3.38
CA GLU A 162 -2.76 11.84 -4.05
C GLU A 162 -3.34 12.83 -3.05
N LEU A 163 -3.98 12.32 -1.99
CA LEU A 163 -4.45 13.17 -0.90
C LEU A 163 -3.28 13.75 -0.09
N LEU A 164 -2.25 12.94 0.20
CA LEU A 164 -1.06 13.39 0.92
C LEU A 164 -0.30 14.48 0.15
N ASN A 165 -0.23 14.38 -1.17
CA ASN A 165 0.40 15.39 -2.04
C ASN A 165 -0.22 16.77 -1.87
N ARG A 166 -1.50 16.87 -1.50
CA ARG A 166 -2.13 18.16 -1.20
C ARG A 166 -1.44 18.92 -0.09
N TYR A 167 -0.79 18.23 0.86
CA TYR A 167 -0.01 18.88 1.92
C TYR A 167 1.15 19.73 1.36
N LEU A 168 1.76 19.30 0.25
CA LEU A 168 2.85 20.03 -0.40
C LEU A 168 2.38 21.37 -0.99
N TYR A 169 1.11 21.45 -1.40
CA TYR A 169 0.50 22.66 -1.98
C TYR A 169 -0.01 23.66 -0.93
N LEU A 170 -0.05 23.30 0.35
CA LEU A 170 -0.48 24.19 1.42
C LEU A 170 0.58 25.26 1.74
N SER A 171 0.13 26.41 2.22
CA SER A 171 1.03 27.45 2.72
C SER A 171 1.79 26.97 3.95
N THR A 172 2.94 27.59 4.24
CA THR A 172 3.75 27.25 5.42
C THR A 172 2.99 27.42 6.74
N MET A 173 2.06 28.37 6.80
CA MET A 173 1.19 28.58 7.97
C MET A 173 0.23 27.40 8.15
N GLU A 174 -0.52 27.02 7.11
CA GLU A 174 -1.45 25.89 7.15
C GLU A 174 -0.74 24.56 7.43
N ARG A 175 0.42 24.33 6.80
CA ARG A 175 1.26 23.16 7.07
C ARG A 175 1.65 23.05 8.54
N SER A 176 1.99 24.19 9.16
CA SER A 176 2.37 24.28 10.57
C SER A 176 1.20 24.00 11.49
N GLU A 177 0.01 24.51 11.17
CA GLU A 177 -1.21 24.25 11.96
C GLU A 177 -1.62 22.77 11.91
N LEU A 178 -1.56 22.15 10.73
CA LEU A 178 -1.84 20.72 10.57
C LEU A 178 -0.82 19.86 11.31
N ALA A 179 0.46 20.17 11.19
CA ALA A 179 1.53 19.43 11.88
C ALA A 179 1.36 19.50 13.41
N LYS A 180 1.04 20.68 13.96
CA LYS A 180 0.75 20.87 15.39
C LYS A 180 -0.44 20.02 15.84
N LYS A 181 -1.52 19.96 15.05
CA LYS A 181 -2.72 19.17 15.38
C LYS A 181 -2.46 17.67 15.48
N ILE A 182 -1.55 17.14 14.65
CA ILE A 182 -1.19 15.72 14.69
C ILE A 182 0.01 15.43 15.61
N GLY A 183 0.55 16.45 16.30
CA GLY A 183 1.66 16.28 17.25
C GLY A 183 3.02 16.03 16.59
N THR A 184 3.28 16.65 15.43
CA THR A 184 4.57 16.54 14.72
C THR A 184 5.05 17.88 14.18
N THR A 185 6.21 17.90 13.53
CA THR A 185 6.75 19.09 12.86
C THR A 185 6.55 19.01 11.35
N PRO A 186 6.36 20.14 10.65
CA PRO A 186 6.27 20.16 9.19
C PRO A 186 7.48 19.52 8.52
N ASP A 187 8.68 19.73 9.06
CA ASP A 187 9.92 19.19 8.50
C ASP A 187 9.93 17.66 8.47
N ILE A 188 9.43 16.99 9.51
CA ILE A 188 9.35 15.52 9.55
C ILE A 188 8.38 15.01 8.48
N ILE A 189 7.24 15.70 8.30
CA ILE A 189 6.25 15.31 7.28
C ILE A 189 6.85 15.49 5.89
N LEU A 190 7.48 16.63 5.63
CA LEU A 190 8.11 16.93 4.35
C LEU A 190 9.21 15.93 4.04
N ASP A 191 10.05 15.60 5.02
CA ASP A 191 11.08 14.57 4.89
C ASP A 191 10.51 13.22 4.48
N ASP A 192 9.38 12.80 5.06
CA ASP A 192 8.75 11.53 4.68
C ASP A 192 8.18 11.56 3.26
N LEU A 193 7.47 12.64 2.89
CA LEU A 193 6.84 12.78 1.57
C LEU A 193 7.89 12.89 0.45
N LEU A 194 8.90 13.73 0.66
CA LEU A 194 9.99 13.90 -0.30
C LEU A 194 10.83 12.63 -0.44
N GLU A 195 11.00 11.86 0.65
CA GLU A 195 11.66 10.57 0.56
C GLU A 195 10.83 9.59 -0.27
N THR A 196 9.50 9.58 -0.16
CA THR A 196 8.66 8.72 -1.02
C THR A 196 8.76 9.07 -2.50
N ASP A 197 8.83 10.36 -2.85
CA ASP A 197 9.02 10.80 -4.23
C ASP A 197 10.42 10.42 -4.74
N ARG A 198 11.45 10.63 -3.91
CA ARG A 198 12.84 10.31 -4.25
C ARG A 198 13.04 8.82 -4.55
N VAL A 199 12.47 7.92 -3.76
CA VAL A 199 12.65 6.46 -3.96
C VAL A 199 11.85 5.92 -5.15
N THR A 200 10.80 6.62 -5.57
CA THR A 200 9.90 6.21 -6.66
C THR A 200 10.24 6.81 -8.02
N ALA A 201 11.17 7.76 -8.09
CA ALA A 201 11.59 8.45 -9.30
C ALA A 201 12.36 7.54 -10.29
N HIS A 202 11.71 6.58 -10.94
CA HIS A 202 12.36 5.60 -11.83
C HIS A 202 12.37 5.97 -13.31
N PHE A 203 11.28 6.53 -13.81
CA PHE A 203 11.01 6.81 -15.23
C PHE A 203 10.86 8.31 -15.47
#